data_AF-A0A2K2V5R2-F1
#
_entry.id   AF-A0A2K2V5R2-F1
#
_cell.length_a   1.000
_cell.length_b   1.000
_cell.length_c   1.000
_cell.angle_alpha   90.00
_cell.angle_beta   90.00
_cell.angle_gamma   90.00
#
_symmetry.space_group_name_H-M   'P 1'
#
loop_
_entity.id
_entity.type
_entity.pdbx_description
1 polymer ?
#
loop_
_entity_poly.entity_id
_entity_poly.type
_entity_poly.pdbx_seq_one_letter_code
_entity_poly.pdbx_strand_id
1 'polypeptide(L)'
;MPRIDVYLSDDKTSLYVEKAINTLKPSLKKLYGYDVRIIKVNNSTAALMALKEGVDELPAIKISGRIFKVVEAEKAVNLLLSGKSPDELLERKVSSEALKKRAENILRNAESMSISLESIAPQAGDVIKNIRNLESEIYESEFKELDLELREIEDALMRESKKFHKIKEVKSQAEDLYKQVLDGVSSLKEIISRTQIVKADALIRSLESEVINPSSCGEDASCLEKSIDMSRNLISKISSIRGDISSLEKPLLVLKRVIAGEFDDSAAWFDAEFKTSAFSDFIRRIKGKYADGIVFSSISDIDKVKKDLSLLDAMASGMEAGIIVRRSGVSLDKLITTIGNEASSIINIVRDDSIDLDEKMLAVSAFLSKHMRSLASVAEVMEEAKRMFPIWERYVSSLLESRNIVKVEELDRIPKQWREAVIDDMVEKKMAIRLPDGKVTGKLRKEVIESYKLEVGSRINKTFKIVSKMEIMGMNLAEQEKELRELLSKLETTDPSDVVSAYNVLIEIDKRLKEIENRLKEMVSR
;
A
#
# COMPACT_ATOMS: atom_id res chain seq x y z
N MET A 1 79.77 20.07 37.08
CA MET A 1 78.79 21.17 37.27
C MET A 1 78.76 21.98 35.99
N PRO A 2 77.60 22.45 35.54
CA PRO A 2 77.52 23.30 34.36
C PRO A 2 78.28 24.60 34.62
N ARG A 3 79.02 25.09 33.61
CA ARG A 3 79.95 26.21 33.74
C ARG A 3 79.69 27.25 32.66
N ILE A 4 79.74 28.52 33.05
CA ILE A 4 79.74 29.68 32.15
C ILE A 4 81.17 30.22 32.09
N ASP A 5 81.76 30.20 30.90
CA ASP A 5 83.07 30.78 30.65
C ASP A 5 82.91 32.12 29.94
N VAL A 6 83.37 33.21 30.56
CA VAL A 6 83.28 34.57 30.05
C VAL A 6 84.66 35.05 29.64
N TYR A 7 84.85 35.26 28.35
CA TYR A 7 86.09 35.68 27.72
C TYR A 7 86.04 37.19 27.44
N LEU A 8 87.03 37.93 27.93
CA LEU A 8 87.00 39.40 27.94
C LEU A 8 88.29 39.99 27.37
N SER A 9 88.18 41.11 26.68
CA SER A 9 89.29 41.99 26.28
C SER A 9 89.35 43.23 27.19
N ASP A 10 90.21 44.20 26.88
CA ASP A 10 90.30 45.49 27.59
C ASP A 10 89.33 46.57 27.06
N ASP A 11 88.39 46.20 26.17
CA ASP A 11 87.41 47.16 25.63
C ASP A 11 86.27 47.49 26.61
N LYS A 12 85.53 48.57 26.29
CA LYS A 12 84.43 49.07 27.13
C LYS A 12 83.30 48.05 27.29
N THR A 13 83.02 47.26 26.26
CA THR A 13 81.94 46.26 26.28
C THR A 13 82.31 45.09 27.18
N SER A 14 83.58 44.67 27.16
CA SER A 14 84.13 43.64 28.03
C SER A 14 84.09 44.06 29.50
N LEU A 15 84.41 45.31 29.81
CA LEU A 15 84.28 45.86 31.17
C LEU A 15 82.82 45.88 31.66
N TYR A 16 81.87 46.18 30.78
CA TYR A 16 80.45 46.12 31.09
C TYR A 16 79.99 44.69 31.40
N VAL A 17 80.30 43.75 30.50
CA VAL A 17 80.02 42.32 30.65
C VAL A 17 80.64 41.77 31.94
N GLU A 18 81.88 42.14 32.25
CA GLU A 18 82.59 41.75 33.48
C GLU A 18 81.82 42.18 34.73
N LYS A 19 81.41 43.45 34.79
CA LYS A 19 80.71 44.01 35.95
C LYS A 19 79.35 43.35 36.16
N ALA A 20 78.60 43.18 35.08
CA ALA A 20 77.29 42.56 35.12
C ALA A 20 77.34 41.08 35.50
N ILE A 21 78.26 40.30 34.93
CA ILE A 21 78.45 38.89 35.27
C ILE A 21 78.92 38.70 36.71
N ASN A 22 79.84 39.55 37.20
CA ASN A 22 80.25 39.50 38.61
C ASN A 22 79.09 39.75 39.58
N THR A 23 78.14 40.61 39.19
CA THR A 23 76.91 40.85 39.96
C THR A 23 76.00 39.62 39.96
N LEU A 24 75.93 38.90 38.84
CA LEU A 24 75.08 37.73 38.66
C LEU A 24 75.66 36.44 39.25
N LYS A 25 76.99 36.35 39.41
CA LYS A 25 77.72 35.14 39.81
C LYS A 25 77.14 34.43 41.05
N PRO A 26 76.78 35.11 42.16
CA PRO A 26 76.15 34.44 43.31
C PRO A 26 74.79 33.83 42.99
N SER A 27 73.96 34.55 42.22
CA SER A 27 72.61 34.13 41.83
C SER A 27 72.65 32.95 40.84
N LEU A 28 73.56 32.99 39.86
CA LEU A 28 73.72 31.91 38.87
C LEU A 28 74.13 30.58 39.53
N LYS A 29 75.02 30.65 40.53
CA LYS A 29 75.43 29.47 41.30
C LYS A 29 74.34 28.97 42.24
N LYS A 30 73.65 29.87 42.96
CA LYS A 30 72.64 29.52 43.97
C LYS A 30 71.34 29.00 43.35
N LEU A 31 70.85 29.66 42.30
CA LEU A 31 69.54 29.37 41.70
C LEU A 31 69.62 28.31 40.60
N TYR A 32 70.70 28.32 39.80
CA TYR A 32 70.80 27.49 38.60
C TYR A 32 71.96 26.49 38.64
N GLY A 33 72.79 26.49 39.69
CA GLY A 33 73.92 25.55 39.84
C GLY A 33 75.09 25.79 38.88
N TYR A 34 75.10 26.92 38.16
CA TYR A 34 76.16 27.29 37.21
C TYR A 34 77.35 27.94 37.92
N ASP A 35 78.55 27.43 37.67
CA ASP A 35 79.78 28.12 38.09
C ASP A 35 80.26 29.09 37.00
N VAL A 36 80.77 30.25 37.41
CA VAL A 36 81.16 31.32 36.47
C VAL A 36 82.66 31.56 36.53
N ARG A 37 83.31 31.35 35.39
CA ARG A 37 84.74 31.60 35.20
C ARG A 37 84.94 32.78 34.27
N ILE A 38 85.70 33.77 34.72
CA ILE A 38 86.08 34.93 33.91
C ILE A 38 87.52 34.75 33.45
N ILE A 39 87.75 34.92 32.15
CA ILE A 39 89.04 34.72 31.49
C ILE A 39 89.39 36.03 30.76
N LYS A 40 90.40 36.75 31.26
CA LYS A 40 90.94 37.95 30.59
C LYS A 40 91.94 37.54 29.53
N VAL A 41 91.69 37.92 28.28
CA VAL A 41 92.51 37.59 27.13
C VAL A 41 93.43 38.77 26.82
N ASN A 42 94.51 38.89 27.59
CA ASN A 42 95.47 40.00 27.52
C ASN A 42 96.88 39.58 27.05
N ASN A 43 97.08 38.31 26.70
CA ASN A 43 98.33 37.78 26.18
C ASN A 43 98.10 36.68 25.16
N SER A 44 99.14 36.33 24.40
CA SER A 44 99.09 35.35 23.30
C SER A 44 98.69 33.95 23.76
N THR A 45 99.01 33.56 25.00
CA THR A 45 98.68 32.23 25.54
C THR A 45 97.18 32.12 25.84
N ALA A 46 96.60 33.15 26.48
CA ALA A 46 95.16 33.22 26.75
C ALA A 46 94.34 33.29 25.46
N ALA A 47 94.83 34.00 24.44
CA ALA A 47 94.18 34.09 23.13
C ALA A 47 94.13 32.72 22.42
N LEU A 48 95.23 31.96 22.45
CA LEU A 48 95.28 30.60 21.89
C LEU A 48 94.34 29.62 22.63
N MET A 49 94.17 29.78 23.94
CA MET A 49 93.21 28.98 24.72
C MET A 49 91.76 29.33 24.34
N ALA A 50 91.43 30.61 24.21
CA ALA A 50 90.11 31.06 23.77
C ALA A 50 89.76 30.53 22.37
N LEU A 51 90.69 30.61 21.40
CA LEU A 51 90.51 30.08 20.06
C LEU A 51 90.29 28.56 20.03
N LYS A 52 91.05 27.79 20.83
CA LYS A 52 90.83 26.32 20.96
C LYS A 52 89.44 25.98 21.51
N GLU A 53 88.85 26.88 22.27
CA GLU A 53 87.50 26.75 22.81
C GLU A 53 86.39 27.24 21.89
N GLY A 54 86.73 27.71 20.67
CA GLY A 54 85.81 28.20 19.64
C GLY A 54 85.55 29.71 19.69
N VAL A 55 86.29 30.45 20.51
CA VAL A 55 86.14 31.90 20.71
C VAL A 55 87.16 32.63 19.83
N ASP A 56 86.68 33.22 18.74
CA ASP A 56 87.43 34.01 17.76
C ASP A 56 87.23 35.52 17.94
N GLU A 57 86.17 35.95 18.62
CA GLU A 57 85.84 37.34 18.91
C GLU A 57 85.57 37.56 20.40
N LEU A 58 85.87 38.76 20.90
CA LEU A 58 85.70 39.17 22.31
C LEU A 58 84.88 40.48 22.39
N PRO A 59 84.09 40.69 23.46
CA PRO A 59 83.81 39.75 24.55
C PRO A 59 82.98 38.55 24.08
N ALA A 60 83.13 37.40 24.73
CA ALA A 60 82.32 36.22 24.44
C ALA A 60 81.90 35.49 25.72
N ILE A 61 80.71 34.89 25.69
CA ILE A 61 80.19 34.07 26.78
C ILE A 61 79.92 32.68 26.22
N LYS A 62 80.51 31.67 26.85
CA LYS A 62 80.29 30.27 26.51
C LYS A 62 79.48 29.60 27.61
N ILE A 63 78.35 29.02 27.21
CA ILE A 63 77.46 28.27 28.09
C ILE A 63 77.21 26.91 27.42
N SER A 64 77.54 25.80 28.09
CA SER A 64 77.24 24.42 27.66
C SER A 64 77.51 24.11 26.16
N GLY A 65 78.51 24.75 25.56
CA GLY A 65 78.93 24.56 24.17
C GLY A 65 78.53 25.65 23.17
N ARG A 66 77.54 26.50 23.49
CA ARG A 66 77.18 27.68 22.67
C ARG A 66 78.04 28.88 23.05
N ILE A 67 78.48 29.65 22.06
CA ILE A 67 79.33 30.83 22.25
C ILE A 67 78.57 32.06 21.73
N PHE A 68 78.20 32.96 22.64
CA PHE A 68 77.64 34.27 22.34
C PHE A 68 78.80 35.24 22.18
N LYS A 69 78.94 35.88 21.02
CA LYS A 69 80.08 36.75 20.69
C LYS A 69 79.65 38.21 20.58
N VAL A 70 80.52 39.12 21.01
CA VAL A 70 80.40 40.57 20.88
C VAL A 70 79.03 41.08 21.33
N VAL A 71 78.17 41.50 20.40
CA VAL A 71 76.83 42.04 20.68
C VAL A 71 75.92 40.98 21.30
N GLU A 72 76.09 39.71 20.93
CA GLU A 72 75.33 38.61 21.54
C GLU A 72 75.77 38.35 22.98
N ALA A 73 77.06 38.53 23.29
CA ALA A 73 77.56 38.42 24.66
C ALA A 73 76.92 39.49 25.56
N GLU A 74 76.89 40.73 25.09
CA GLU A 74 76.23 41.84 25.80
C GLU A 74 74.73 41.59 25.99
N LYS A 75 74.03 41.14 24.94
CA LYS A 75 72.60 40.78 25.03
C LYS A 75 72.36 39.61 25.99
N ALA A 76 73.18 38.58 25.96
CA ALA A 76 73.08 37.44 26.86
C ALA A 76 73.19 37.87 28.32
N VAL A 77 74.13 38.76 28.64
CA VAL A 77 74.27 39.36 29.98
C VAL A 77 73.03 40.13 30.39
N ASN A 78 72.49 40.97 29.50
CA ASN A 78 71.31 41.77 29.79
C ASN A 78 70.09 40.89 30.08
N LEU A 79 69.96 39.78 29.34
CA LEU A 79 68.92 38.79 29.60
C LEU A 79 69.11 38.11 30.96
N LEU A 80 70.33 37.70 31.32
CA LEU A 80 70.60 37.15 32.67
C LEU A 80 70.33 38.18 33.77
N LEU A 81 70.64 39.46 33.55
CA LEU A 81 70.34 40.56 34.48
C LEU A 81 68.84 40.75 34.67
N SER A 82 68.03 40.50 33.64
CA SER A 82 66.57 40.54 33.72
C SER A 82 65.94 39.33 34.41
N GLY A 83 66.78 38.38 34.87
CA GLY A 83 66.35 37.20 35.62
C GLY A 83 66.22 35.92 34.81
N LYS A 84 66.51 35.95 33.49
CA LYS A 84 66.53 34.76 32.64
C LYS A 84 67.60 33.77 33.10
N SER A 85 67.30 32.48 33.03
CA SER A 85 68.22 31.40 33.36
C SER A 85 69.24 31.16 32.24
N PRO A 86 70.43 30.60 32.55
CA PRO A 86 71.39 30.19 31.52
C PRO A 86 70.81 29.19 30.52
N ASP A 87 69.90 28.31 30.96
CA ASP A 87 69.26 27.32 30.10
C ASP A 87 68.30 27.98 29.10
N GLU A 88 67.55 29.02 29.51
CA GLU A 88 66.71 29.82 28.59
C GLU A 88 67.53 30.53 27.50
N LEU A 89 68.80 30.89 27.76
CA LEU A 89 69.67 31.44 26.72
C LEU A 89 70.11 30.39 25.69
N LEU A 90 70.14 29.12 26.09
CA LEU A 90 70.48 28.00 25.22
C LEU A 90 69.30 27.54 24.37
N GLU A 91 68.07 27.81 24.82
CA GLU A 91 66.87 27.44 24.08
C GLU A 91 66.81 28.15 22.72
N ARG A 92 66.45 27.37 21.71
CA ARG A 92 66.24 27.88 20.35
C ARG A 92 64.95 28.70 20.35
N LYS A 93 65.01 29.90 19.80
CA LYS A 93 63.81 30.66 19.46
C LYS A 93 63.22 30.15 18.15
N VAL A 94 61.91 30.00 18.11
CA VAL A 94 61.15 29.55 16.96
C VAL A 94 60.03 30.55 16.65
N SER A 95 59.67 30.67 15.37
CA SER A 95 58.58 31.56 14.95
C SER A 95 57.24 31.10 15.55
N SER A 96 56.50 32.04 16.14
CA SER A 96 55.16 31.80 16.70
C SER A 96 54.05 31.80 15.63
N GLU A 97 54.38 32.10 14.38
CA GLU A 97 53.40 32.33 13.29
C GLU A 97 52.54 31.10 12.99
N ALA A 98 53.12 29.90 13.12
CA ALA A 98 52.38 28.64 12.97
C ALA A 98 51.31 28.45 14.05
N LEU A 99 51.63 28.79 15.31
CA LEU A 99 50.66 28.72 16.43
C LEU A 99 49.55 29.75 16.24
N LYS A 100 49.89 30.98 15.86
CA LYS A 100 48.91 32.04 15.58
C LYS A 100 47.92 31.63 14.50
N LYS A 101 48.43 31.09 13.38
CA LYS A 101 47.59 30.60 12.28
C LYS A 101 46.69 29.44 12.71
N ARG A 102 47.19 28.51 13.52
CA ARG A 102 46.42 27.38 14.04
C ARG A 102 45.31 27.85 14.99
N ALA A 103 45.62 28.75 15.91
CA ALA A 103 44.66 29.35 16.83
C ALA A 103 43.55 30.12 16.08
N GLU A 104 43.89 30.86 15.02
CA GLU A 104 42.90 31.52 14.15
C GLU A 104 41.99 30.52 13.44
N ASN A 105 42.53 29.42 12.92
CA ASN A 105 41.73 28.38 12.27
C ASN A 105 40.76 27.71 13.25
N ILE A 106 41.21 27.38 14.46
CA ILE A 106 40.34 26.81 15.51
C ILE A 106 39.18 27.75 15.83
N LEU A 107 39.47 29.05 15.99
CA LEU A 107 38.45 30.05 16.28
C LEU A 107 37.46 30.24 15.11
N ARG A 108 37.94 30.34 13.87
CA ARG A 108 37.05 30.41 12.68
C ARG A 108 36.15 29.17 12.56
N ASN A 109 36.70 27.99 12.82
CA ASN A 109 35.94 26.74 12.77
C ASN A 109 34.84 26.74 13.85
N ALA A 110 35.19 27.09 15.09
CA ALA A 110 34.23 27.18 16.19
C ALA A 110 33.11 28.20 15.90
N GLU A 111 33.45 29.40 15.42
CA GLU A 111 32.49 30.44 15.03
C GLU A 111 31.55 29.99 13.91
N SER A 112 32.09 29.33 12.86
CA SER A 112 31.28 28.85 11.74
C SER A 112 30.24 27.79 12.12
N MET A 113 30.48 27.09 13.23
CA MET A 113 29.59 26.08 13.80
C MET A 113 28.77 26.61 14.99
N SER A 114 28.94 27.89 15.36
CA SER A 114 28.35 28.50 16.55
C SER A 114 28.66 27.75 17.85
N ILE A 115 29.84 27.12 17.95
CA ILE A 115 30.28 26.41 19.16
C ILE A 115 31.13 27.36 20.01
N SER A 116 30.78 27.52 21.29
CA SER A 116 31.62 28.24 22.25
C SER A 116 32.88 27.43 22.56
N LEU A 117 34.05 28.07 22.51
CA LEU A 117 35.31 27.40 22.82
C LEU A 117 35.36 26.98 24.29
N GLU A 118 34.77 27.77 25.17
CA GLU A 118 34.68 27.54 26.61
C GLU A 118 33.80 26.34 26.96
N SER A 119 32.85 25.97 26.09
CA SER A 119 32.03 24.76 26.28
C SER A 119 32.78 23.48 25.91
N ILE A 120 33.83 23.58 25.08
CA ILE A 120 34.66 22.45 24.67
C ILE A 120 35.83 22.26 25.65
N ALA A 121 36.49 23.34 26.03
CA ALA A 121 37.53 23.37 27.05
C ALA A 121 37.51 24.73 27.78
N PRO A 122 37.35 24.77 29.11
CA PRO A 122 37.16 26.01 29.86
C PRO A 122 38.25 27.07 29.63
N GLN A 123 39.49 26.64 29.40
CA GLN A 123 40.66 27.49 29.18
C GLN A 123 40.91 27.88 27.71
N ALA A 124 40.14 27.33 26.76
CA ALA A 124 40.43 27.48 25.33
C ALA A 124 40.40 28.94 24.84
N GLY A 125 39.44 29.73 25.35
CA GLY A 125 39.34 31.15 25.01
C GLY A 125 40.57 31.95 25.42
N ASP A 126 41.09 31.68 26.62
CA ASP A 126 42.28 32.35 27.16
C ASP A 126 43.56 31.91 26.44
N VAL A 127 43.73 30.61 26.18
CA VAL A 127 44.88 30.08 25.43
C VAL A 127 44.97 30.70 24.04
N ILE A 128 43.86 30.72 23.29
CA ILE A 128 43.82 31.31 21.93
C ILE A 128 44.10 32.82 21.97
N LYS A 129 43.57 33.53 22.97
CA LYS A 129 43.82 34.97 23.15
C LYS A 129 45.30 35.25 23.49
N ASN A 130 45.91 34.43 24.34
CA ASN A 130 47.32 34.54 24.69
C ASN A 130 48.20 34.30 23.46
N ILE A 131 47.91 33.27 22.67
CA ILE A 131 48.67 32.93 21.46
C ILE A 131 48.61 34.04 20.41
N ARG A 132 47.45 34.70 20.24
CA ARG A 132 47.33 35.87 19.35
C ARG A 132 48.26 37.02 19.73
N ASN A 133 48.50 37.21 21.04
CA ASN A 133 49.30 38.30 21.58
C ASN A 133 50.80 37.96 21.72
N LEU A 134 51.25 36.76 21.34
CA LEU A 134 52.66 36.37 21.43
C LEU A 134 53.57 37.26 20.56
N GLU A 135 54.83 37.39 20.98
CA GLU A 135 55.89 37.98 20.16
C GLU A 135 56.15 37.12 18.89
N SER A 136 56.87 37.66 17.90
CA SER A 136 57.15 36.95 16.64
C SER A 136 57.99 35.69 16.83
N GLU A 137 58.80 35.64 17.88
CA GLU A 137 59.64 34.50 18.23
C GLU A 137 59.49 34.15 19.72
N ILE A 138 59.26 32.88 20.02
CA ILE A 138 59.12 32.35 21.38
C ILE A 138 60.13 31.23 21.60
N TYR A 139 60.30 30.79 22.85
CA TYR A 139 61.18 29.67 23.15
C TYR A 139 60.58 28.34 22.66
N GLU A 140 61.44 27.40 22.25
CA GLU A 140 61.00 26.10 21.74
C GLU A 140 60.21 25.28 22.77
N SER A 141 60.51 25.44 24.06
CA SER A 141 59.78 24.81 25.17
C SER A 141 58.33 25.31 25.25
N GLU A 142 58.17 26.64 25.31
CA GLU A 142 56.88 27.35 25.29
C GLU A 142 56.08 27.03 24.02
N PHE A 143 56.76 26.95 22.86
CA PHE A 143 56.11 26.55 21.61
C PHE A 143 55.51 25.14 21.69
N LYS A 144 56.24 24.17 22.24
CA LYS A 144 55.77 22.78 22.35
C LYS A 144 54.58 22.65 23.29
N GLU A 145 54.60 23.37 24.40
CA GLU A 145 53.49 23.41 25.36
C GLU A 145 52.22 23.98 24.71
N LEU A 146 52.33 25.15 24.07
CA LEU A 146 51.20 25.78 23.39
C LEU A 146 50.70 24.98 22.17
N ASP A 147 51.59 24.33 21.40
CA ASP A 147 51.16 23.44 20.31
C ASP A 147 50.38 22.22 20.84
N LEU A 148 50.78 21.68 22.00
CA LEU A 148 50.06 20.57 22.65
C LEU A 148 48.66 21.02 23.06
N GLU A 149 48.54 22.15 23.76
CA GLU A 149 47.25 22.71 24.19
C GLU A 149 46.34 23.01 22.99
N LEU A 150 46.87 23.60 21.92
CA LEU A 150 46.11 23.84 20.70
C LEU A 150 45.62 22.54 20.06
N ARG A 151 46.42 21.47 20.08
CA ARG A 151 45.99 20.16 19.56
C ARG A 151 44.87 19.56 20.40
N GLU A 152 44.93 19.65 21.71
CA GLU A 152 43.86 19.15 22.59
C GLU A 152 42.53 19.90 22.35
N ILE A 153 42.60 21.22 22.17
CA ILE A 153 41.44 22.06 21.81
C ILE A 153 40.93 21.67 20.41
N GLU A 154 41.82 21.50 19.43
CA GLU A 154 41.49 21.10 18.06
C GLU A 154 40.80 19.72 18.03
N ASP A 155 41.32 18.73 18.78
CA ASP A 155 40.74 17.39 18.89
C ASP A 155 39.38 17.39 19.58
N ALA A 156 39.19 18.25 20.60
CA ALA A 156 37.92 18.41 21.27
C ALA A 156 36.88 19.11 20.36
N LEU A 157 37.29 20.14 19.62
CA LEU A 157 36.47 20.80 18.60
C LEU A 157 36.09 19.84 17.46
N MET A 158 37.02 19.00 17.01
CA MET A 158 36.74 17.96 16.00
C MET A 158 35.71 16.94 16.48
N ARG A 159 35.73 16.56 17.77
CA ARG A 159 34.73 15.67 18.35
C ARG A 159 33.34 16.32 18.40
N GLU A 160 33.25 17.58 18.84
CA GLU A 160 31.97 18.32 18.84
C GLU A 160 31.46 18.62 17.43
N SER A 161 32.35 18.97 16.50
CA SER A 161 32.02 19.17 15.08
C SER A 161 31.35 17.92 14.48
N LYS A 162 31.91 16.73 14.75
CA LYS A 162 31.31 15.46 14.32
C LYS A 162 29.91 15.24 14.91
N LYS A 163 29.70 15.57 16.18
CA LYS A 163 28.36 15.48 16.81
C LYS A 163 27.38 16.46 16.18
N PHE A 164 27.79 17.71 16.00
CA PHE A 164 26.98 18.76 15.37
C PHE A 164 26.55 18.37 13.95
N HIS A 165 27.48 17.87 13.13
CA HIS A 165 27.18 17.43 11.76
C HIS A 165 26.20 16.24 11.77
N LYS A 166 26.40 15.27 12.67
CA LYS A 166 25.49 14.14 12.83
C LYS A 166 24.08 14.60 13.24
N ILE A 167 23.96 15.51 14.21
CA ILE A 167 22.66 16.05 14.63
C ILE A 167 21.97 16.79 13.48
N LYS A 168 22.72 17.59 12.72
CA LYS A 168 22.19 18.31 11.55
C LYS A 168 21.67 17.37 10.47
N GLU A 169 22.40 16.29 10.19
CA GLU A 169 21.98 15.26 9.22
C GLU A 169 20.73 14.52 9.70
N VAL A 170 20.72 14.04 10.95
CA VAL A 170 19.58 13.36 11.57
C VAL A 170 18.35 14.28 11.59
N LYS A 171 18.53 15.57 11.91
CA LYS A 171 17.45 16.56 11.88
C LYS A 171 16.87 16.74 10.47
N SER A 172 17.72 16.90 9.46
CA SER A 172 17.28 16.99 8.06
C SER A 172 16.50 15.75 7.64
N GLN A 173 16.98 14.56 8.01
CA GLN A 173 16.27 13.31 7.73
C GLN A 173 14.91 13.25 8.43
N ALA A 174 14.84 13.67 9.69
CA ALA A 174 13.58 13.72 10.45
C ALA A 174 12.58 14.69 9.82
N GLU A 175 13.02 15.86 9.37
CA GLU A 175 12.19 16.86 8.68
C GLU A 175 11.65 16.36 7.34
N ASP A 176 12.48 15.68 6.54
CA ASP A 176 12.05 15.12 5.25
C ASP A 176 11.06 13.97 5.42
N LEU A 177 11.28 13.09 6.41
CA LEU A 177 10.32 12.02 6.73
C LEU A 177 9.02 12.58 7.29
N TYR A 178 9.07 13.60 8.13
CA TYR A 178 7.89 14.28 8.64
C TYR A 178 7.03 14.86 7.51
N LYS A 179 7.65 15.53 6.52
CA LYS A 179 6.95 16.02 5.32
C LYS A 179 6.29 14.88 4.54
N GLN A 180 6.99 13.77 4.33
CA GLN A 180 6.42 12.60 3.67
C GLN A 180 5.20 12.03 4.40
N VAL A 181 5.20 12.05 5.74
CA VAL A 181 4.01 11.66 6.53
C VAL A 181 2.85 12.63 6.25
N LEU A 182 3.08 13.94 6.29
CA LEU A 182 2.03 14.94 6.02
C LEU A 182 1.46 14.82 4.60
N ASP A 183 2.32 14.60 3.61
CA ASP A 183 1.91 14.38 2.22
C ASP A 183 1.11 13.07 2.09
N GLY A 184 1.55 12.01 2.78
CA GLY A 184 0.85 10.73 2.84
C GLY A 184 -0.55 10.85 3.46
N VAL A 185 -0.68 11.55 4.59
CA VAL A 185 -1.97 11.83 5.23
C VAL A 185 -2.87 12.66 4.32
N SER A 186 -2.32 13.67 3.65
CA SER A 186 -3.07 14.53 2.73
C SER A 186 -3.60 13.74 1.52
N SER A 187 -2.77 12.89 0.93
CA SER A 187 -3.19 11.97 -0.14
C SER A 187 -4.27 11.01 0.33
N LEU A 188 -4.17 10.49 1.56
CA LEU A 188 -5.17 9.61 2.14
C LEU A 188 -6.52 10.33 2.34
N LYS A 189 -6.51 11.57 2.84
CA LYS A 189 -7.71 12.41 2.94
C LYS A 189 -8.39 12.60 1.58
N GLU A 190 -7.60 12.83 0.53
CA GLU A 190 -8.13 13.02 -0.83
C GLU A 190 -8.81 11.75 -1.34
N ILE A 191 -8.16 10.60 -1.22
CA ILE A 191 -8.73 9.30 -1.63
C ILE A 191 -10.06 9.05 -0.91
N ILE A 192 -10.10 9.24 0.40
CA ILE A 192 -11.30 9.02 1.22
C ILE A 192 -12.43 9.99 0.83
N SER A 193 -12.09 11.25 0.58
CA SER A 193 -13.07 12.28 0.19
C SER A 193 -13.73 11.96 -1.15
N ARG A 194 -12.98 11.38 -2.11
CA ARG A 194 -13.55 10.90 -3.38
C ARG A 194 -14.58 9.79 -3.17
N THR A 195 -14.44 9.00 -2.10
CA THR A 195 -15.28 7.83 -1.86
C THR A 195 -16.67 8.16 -1.29
N GLN A 196 -16.97 9.42 -0.90
CA GLN A 196 -18.27 9.99 -0.45
C GLN A 196 -19.05 9.28 0.67
N ILE A 197 -19.14 7.95 0.68
CA ILE A 197 -19.83 7.11 1.66
C ILE A 197 -18.92 6.70 2.83
N VAL A 198 -17.64 7.08 2.81
CA VAL A 198 -16.66 6.79 3.86
C VAL A 198 -16.33 8.06 4.64
N LYS A 199 -16.37 7.97 5.97
CA LYS A 199 -15.92 9.00 6.91
C LYS A 199 -14.74 8.43 7.70
N ALA A 200 -13.60 9.12 7.72
CA ALA A 200 -12.39 8.62 8.37
C ALA A 200 -11.69 9.66 9.25
N ASP A 201 -12.39 10.73 9.66
CA ASP A 201 -11.80 11.84 10.40
C ASP A 201 -11.09 11.38 11.68
N ALA A 202 -11.65 10.40 12.39
CA ALA A 202 -11.05 9.84 13.60
C ALA A 202 -9.74 9.09 13.32
N LEU A 203 -9.72 8.23 12.29
CA LEU A 203 -8.50 7.53 11.85
C LEU A 203 -7.41 8.53 11.43
N ILE A 204 -7.78 9.53 10.64
CA ILE A 204 -6.85 10.56 10.16
C ILE A 204 -6.26 11.36 11.32
N ARG A 205 -7.08 11.81 12.27
CA ARG A 205 -6.60 12.51 13.47
C ARG A 205 -5.67 11.64 14.31
N SER A 206 -5.95 10.34 14.41
CA SER A 206 -5.06 9.40 15.11
C SER A 206 -3.68 9.37 14.46
N LEU A 207 -3.62 9.26 13.13
CA LEU A 207 -2.36 9.25 12.38
C LEU A 207 -1.59 10.58 12.52
N GLU A 208 -2.28 11.71 12.48
CA GLU A 208 -1.68 13.04 12.68
C GLU A 208 -1.13 13.20 14.10
N SER A 209 -1.80 12.64 15.11
CA SER A 209 -1.39 12.74 16.52
C SER A 209 -0.20 11.84 16.89
N GLU A 210 0.05 10.76 16.13
CA GLU A 210 1.19 9.86 16.37
C GLU A 210 2.54 10.46 15.91
N VAL A 211 2.51 11.54 15.13
CA VAL A 211 3.71 12.19 14.59
C VAL A 211 4.38 13.09 15.63
N ILE A 212 5.70 12.93 15.77
CA ILE A 212 6.55 13.90 16.48
C ILE A 212 7.10 14.92 15.48
N ASN A 213 6.75 16.20 15.66
CA ASN A 213 7.32 17.29 14.86
C ASN A 213 8.81 17.47 15.22
N PRO A 214 9.75 17.28 14.27
CA PRO A 214 11.18 17.37 14.55
C PRO A 214 11.62 18.76 15.04
N SER A 215 10.89 19.82 14.70
CA SER A 215 11.14 21.17 15.23
C SER A 215 10.99 21.26 16.76
N SER A 216 10.19 20.38 17.37
CA SER A 216 10.00 20.32 18.83
C SER A 216 11.17 19.63 19.56
N CYS A 217 12.00 18.86 18.85
CA CYS A 217 13.14 18.14 19.43
C CYS A 217 14.41 19.01 19.58
N GLY A 218 14.47 20.18 18.92
CA GLY A 218 15.67 21.03 18.96
C GLY A 218 16.92 20.31 18.45
N GLU A 219 17.91 20.12 19.33
CA GLU A 219 19.17 19.40 19.08
C GLU A 219 19.26 18.06 19.84
N ASP A 220 18.16 17.59 20.46
CA ASP A 220 18.13 16.29 21.13
C ASP A 220 18.14 15.14 20.10
N ALA A 221 19.31 14.51 19.96
CA ALA A 221 19.52 13.39 19.05
C ALA A 221 18.57 12.20 19.32
N SER A 222 18.26 11.90 20.59
CA SER A 222 17.39 10.77 20.92
C SER A 222 15.94 11.05 20.52
N CYS A 223 15.48 12.30 20.72
CA CYS A 223 14.17 12.75 20.25
C CYS A 223 14.07 12.70 18.73
N LEU A 224 15.10 13.16 18.01
CA LEU A 224 15.12 13.14 16.54
C LEU A 224 15.14 11.70 15.98
N GLU A 225 15.94 10.80 16.54
CA GLU A 225 15.96 9.38 16.15
C GLU A 225 14.58 8.74 16.38
N LYS A 226 13.91 9.04 17.51
CA LYS A 226 12.54 8.57 17.76
C LYS A 226 11.53 9.13 16.76
N SER A 227 11.66 10.40 16.37
CA SER A 227 10.82 11.03 15.34
C SER A 227 10.99 10.34 13.97
N ILE A 228 12.23 9.98 13.61
CA ILE A 228 12.54 9.23 12.38
C ILE A 228 11.84 7.86 12.39
N ASP A 229 11.98 7.10 13.48
CA ASP A 229 11.42 5.75 13.57
C ASP A 229 9.89 5.78 13.55
N MET A 230 9.27 6.72 14.27
CA MET A 230 7.83 6.93 14.22
C MET A 230 7.35 7.32 12.82
N SER A 231 8.07 8.24 12.15
CA SER A 231 7.70 8.68 10.80
C SER A 231 7.81 7.54 9.78
N ARG A 232 8.86 6.72 9.83
CA ARG A 232 9.00 5.54 8.96
C ARG A 232 7.86 4.54 9.17
N ASN A 233 7.54 4.25 10.43
CA ASN A 233 6.42 3.37 10.76
C ASN A 233 5.08 3.92 10.25
N LEU A 234 4.87 5.23 10.39
CA LEU A 234 3.65 5.89 9.91
C LEU A 234 3.56 5.91 8.39
N ILE A 235 4.65 6.16 7.67
CA ILE A 235 4.69 6.08 6.19
C ILE A 235 4.26 4.68 5.73
N SER A 236 4.78 3.64 6.38
CA SER A 236 4.41 2.25 6.09
C SER A 236 2.92 1.99 6.38
N LYS A 237 2.42 2.40 7.56
CA LYS A 237 1.00 2.28 7.95
C LYS A 237 0.08 2.99 6.94
N ILE A 238 0.39 4.25 6.59
CA ILE A 238 -0.38 5.06 5.64
C ILE A 238 -0.41 4.38 4.27
N SER A 239 0.72 3.85 3.81
CA SER A 239 0.81 3.15 2.53
C SER A 239 -0.07 1.88 2.52
N SER A 240 -0.08 1.12 3.63
CA SER A 240 -0.97 -0.04 3.79
C SER A 240 -2.44 0.37 3.75
N ILE A 241 -2.82 1.35 4.56
CA ILE A 241 -4.20 1.87 4.61
C ILE A 241 -4.66 2.32 3.22
N ARG A 242 -3.80 3.05 2.50
CA ARG A 242 -4.09 3.46 1.12
C ARG A 242 -4.34 2.25 0.22
N GLY A 243 -3.50 1.23 0.28
CA GLY A 243 -3.69 -0.02 -0.47
C GLY A 243 -5.02 -0.70 -0.14
N ASP A 244 -5.38 -0.76 1.14
CA ASP A 244 -6.63 -1.37 1.59
C ASP A 244 -7.85 -0.57 1.11
N ILE A 245 -7.83 0.76 1.21
CA ILE A 245 -8.92 1.61 0.71
C ILE A 245 -9.05 1.50 -0.82
N SER A 246 -7.94 1.47 -1.56
CA SER A 246 -7.98 1.25 -3.01
C SER A 246 -8.61 -0.11 -3.36
N SER A 247 -8.37 -1.16 -2.56
CA SER A 247 -9.02 -2.46 -2.75
C SER A 247 -10.54 -2.44 -2.49
N LEU A 248 -11.03 -1.44 -1.75
CA LEU A 248 -12.45 -1.24 -1.46
C LEU A 248 -13.18 -0.39 -2.50
N GLU A 249 -12.50 0.26 -3.45
CA GLU A 249 -13.16 1.18 -4.39
C GLU A 249 -14.31 0.52 -5.17
N LYS A 250 -14.09 -0.70 -5.70
CA LYS A 250 -15.12 -1.43 -6.43
C LYS A 250 -16.30 -1.85 -5.54
N PRO A 251 -16.10 -2.55 -4.39
CA PRO A 251 -17.18 -2.85 -3.46
C PRO A 251 -17.93 -1.61 -2.95
N LEU A 252 -17.25 -0.49 -2.73
CA LEU A 252 -17.88 0.77 -2.28
C LEU A 252 -18.73 1.40 -3.38
N LEU A 253 -18.30 1.31 -4.64
CA LEU A 253 -19.11 1.74 -5.78
C LEU A 253 -20.38 0.90 -5.92
N VAL A 254 -20.27 -0.42 -5.73
CA VAL A 254 -21.44 -1.32 -5.66
C VAL A 254 -22.36 -0.92 -4.52
N LEU A 255 -21.83 -0.70 -3.31
CA LEU A 255 -22.61 -0.28 -2.15
C LEU A 255 -23.37 1.03 -2.43
N LYS A 256 -22.73 2.00 -3.09
CA LYS A 256 -23.38 3.26 -3.49
C LYS A 256 -24.60 3.01 -4.39
N ARG A 257 -24.48 2.12 -5.37
CA ARG A 257 -25.58 1.74 -6.28
C ARG A 257 -26.70 1.00 -5.55
N VAL A 258 -26.35 0.13 -4.61
CA VAL A 258 -27.30 -0.56 -3.73
C VAL A 258 -28.07 0.44 -2.89
N ILE A 259 -27.40 1.38 -2.22
CA ILE A 259 -28.05 2.43 -1.42
C ILE A 259 -28.97 3.30 -2.29
N ALA A 260 -28.54 3.62 -3.52
CA ALA A 260 -29.35 4.35 -4.50
C ALA A 260 -30.58 3.57 -5.02
N GLY A 261 -30.69 2.27 -4.72
CA GLY A 261 -31.83 1.44 -5.10
C GLY A 261 -31.77 0.86 -6.51
N GLU A 262 -30.61 0.90 -7.18
CA GLU A 262 -30.47 0.37 -8.56
C GLU A 262 -30.79 -1.14 -8.66
N PHE A 263 -30.65 -1.88 -7.56
CA PHE A 263 -30.87 -3.32 -7.52
C PHE A 263 -32.24 -3.73 -6.97
N ASP A 264 -33.06 -2.80 -6.46
CA ASP A 264 -34.34 -3.11 -5.78
C ASP A 264 -35.30 -3.86 -6.71
N ASP A 265 -35.45 -3.34 -7.92
CA ASP A 265 -36.25 -3.91 -9.01
C ASP A 265 -35.83 -5.34 -9.39
N SER A 266 -34.53 -5.60 -9.35
CA SER A 266 -33.96 -6.90 -9.72
C SER A 266 -34.10 -7.89 -8.59
N ALA A 267 -33.92 -7.43 -7.34
CA ALA A 267 -34.20 -8.22 -6.15
C ALA A 267 -35.66 -8.64 -6.10
N ALA A 268 -36.60 -7.72 -6.34
CA ALA A 268 -38.03 -8.01 -6.38
C ALA A 268 -38.40 -9.00 -7.51
N TRP A 269 -37.76 -8.88 -8.67
CA TRP A 269 -37.94 -9.84 -9.76
C TRP A 269 -37.44 -11.24 -9.37
N PHE A 270 -36.23 -11.36 -8.80
CA PHE A 270 -35.71 -12.63 -8.32
C PHE A 270 -36.60 -13.24 -7.22
N ASP A 271 -37.07 -12.43 -6.28
CA ASP A 271 -37.99 -12.86 -5.24
C ASP A 271 -39.28 -13.45 -5.82
N ALA A 272 -39.85 -12.81 -6.86
CA ALA A 272 -41.05 -13.30 -7.54
C ALA A 272 -40.81 -14.63 -8.28
N GLU A 273 -39.74 -14.73 -9.06
CA GLU A 273 -39.42 -15.92 -9.85
C GLU A 273 -39.04 -17.11 -8.96
N PHE A 274 -38.22 -16.88 -7.94
CA PHE A 274 -37.81 -17.93 -7.00
C PHE A 274 -38.85 -18.19 -5.90
N LYS A 275 -39.90 -17.36 -5.78
CA LYS A 275 -40.93 -17.42 -4.72
C LYS A 275 -40.32 -17.33 -3.32
N THR A 276 -39.52 -16.28 -3.10
CA THR A 276 -38.82 -16.01 -1.84
C THR A 276 -38.87 -14.51 -1.52
N SER A 277 -38.36 -14.08 -0.36
CA SER A 277 -38.06 -12.67 -0.05
C SER A 277 -36.56 -12.42 0.15
N ALA A 278 -35.73 -13.45 -0.03
CA ALA A 278 -34.33 -13.43 0.37
C ALA A 278 -33.52 -12.32 -0.31
N PHE A 279 -33.80 -11.98 -1.58
CA PHE A 279 -33.00 -10.98 -2.28
C PHE A 279 -33.33 -9.57 -1.79
N SER A 280 -34.61 -9.22 -1.66
CA SER A 280 -35.02 -7.92 -1.11
C SER A 280 -34.62 -7.78 0.36
N ASP A 281 -34.69 -8.86 1.13
CA ASP A 281 -34.28 -8.89 2.54
C ASP A 281 -32.78 -8.62 2.69
N PHE A 282 -31.96 -9.21 1.81
CA PHE A 282 -30.52 -8.93 1.77
C PHE A 282 -30.23 -7.46 1.43
N ILE A 283 -30.83 -6.92 0.37
CA ILE A 283 -30.63 -5.52 -0.02
C ILE A 283 -31.07 -4.56 1.08
N ARG A 284 -32.21 -4.84 1.72
CA ARG A 284 -32.72 -4.06 2.86
C ARG A 284 -31.79 -4.14 4.07
N ARG A 285 -31.22 -5.31 4.37
CA ARG A 285 -30.22 -5.48 5.44
C ARG A 285 -28.95 -4.66 5.16
N ILE A 286 -28.44 -4.69 3.92
CA ILE A 286 -27.26 -3.91 3.52
C ILE A 286 -27.54 -2.40 3.59
N LYS A 287 -28.67 -1.95 3.04
CA LYS A 287 -29.11 -0.54 3.12
C LYS A 287 -29.23 -0.08 4.56
N GLY A 288 -29.86 -0.88 5.42
CA GLY A 288 -30.01 -0.56 6.84
C GLY A 288 -28.67 -0.47 7.57
N LYS A 289 -27.74 -1.40 7.29
CA LYS A 289 -26.42 -1.45 7.92
C LYS A 289 -25.54 -0.25 7.54
N TYR A 290 -25.65 0.24 6.31
CA TYR A 290 -24.78 1.30 5.77
C TYR A 290 -25.53 2.60 5.44
N ALA A 291 -26.71 2.82 6.03
CA ALA A 291 -27.53 4.01 5.78
C ALA A 291 -26.78 5.32 6.06
N ASP A 292 -26.00 5.35 7.15
CA ASP A 292 -25.22 6.53 7.58
C ASP A 292 -23.81 6.61 6.96
N GLY A 293 -23.51 5.68 6.05
CA GLY A 293 -22.19 5.45 5.47
C GLY A 293 -21.30 4.54 6.32
N ILE A 294 -20.02 4.50 5.98
CA ILE A 294 -18.97 3.73 6.64
C ILE A 294 -18.11 4.68 7.45
N VAL A 295 -17.80 4.32 8.69
CA VAL A 295 -16.91 5.10 9.56
C VAL A 295 -15.66 4.29 9.86
N PHE A 296 -14.50 4.81 9.45
CA PHE A 296 -13.20 4.27 9.81
C PHE A 296 -12.65 5.03 11.03
N SER A 297 -12.71 4.37 12.19
CA SER A 297 -12.09 4.89 13.43
C SER A 297 -10.69 4.31 13.63
N SER A 298 -10.44 3.12 13.08
CA SER A 298 -9.19 2.38 13.18
C SER A 298 -8.89 1.60 11.90
N ILE A 299 -7.65 1.13 11.75
CA ILE A 299 -7.26 0.22 10.65
C ILE A 299 -8.12 -1.05 10.67
N SER A 300 -8.45 -1.56 11.85
CA SER A 300 -9.27 -2.78 11.99
C SER A 300 -10.69 -2.65 11.41
N ASP A 301 -11.21 -1.42 11.31
CA ASP A 301 -12.52 -1.20 10.72
C ASP A 301 -12.49 -1.36 9.20
N ILE A 302 -11.35 -1.09 8.57
CA ILE A 302 -11.14 -1.29 7.13
C ILE A 302 -11.23 -2.78 6.79
N ASP A 303 -10.58 -3.63 7.58
CA ASP A 303 -10.62 -5.09 7.39
C ASP A 303 -12.03 -5.67 7.59
N LYS A 304 -12.75 -5.20 8.62
CA LYS A 304 -14.15 -5.60 8.85
C LYS A 304 -15.03 -5.24 7.66
N VAL A 305 -14.92 -4.01 7.18
CA VAL A 305 -15.68 -3.53 6.02
C VAL A 305 -15.29 -4.29 4.76
N LYS A 306 -14.01 -4.61 4.56
CA LYS A 306 -13.54 -5.43 3.43
C LYS A 306 -14.18 -6.81 3.42
N LYS A 307 -14.23 -7.46 4.59
CA LYS A 307 -14.91 -8.75 4.73
C LYS A 307 -16.41 -8.62 4.46
N ASP A 308 -17.05 -7.61 5.05
CA ASP A 308 -18.49 -7.41 4.90
C ASP A 308 -18.90 -7.08 3.46
N LEU A 309 -18.13 -6.25 2.75
CA LEU A 309 -18.44 -5.83 1.38
C LEU A 309 -18.00 -6.85 0.33
N SER A 310 -17.16 -7.82 0.67
CA SER A 310 -16.77 -8.89 -0.27
C SER A 310 -17.98 -9.70 -0.75
N LEU A 311 -18.92 -9.97 0.16
CA LEU A 311 -20.19 -10.62 -0.15
C LEU A 311 -21.04 -9.77 -1.10
N LEU A 312 -21.07 -8.47 -0.88
CA LEU A 312 -21.84 -7.53 -1.69
C LEU A 312 -21.31 -7.44 -3.12
N ASP A 313 -20.00 -7.41 -3.32
CA ASP A 313 -19.38 -7.38 -4.66
C ASP A 313 -19.67 -8.67 -5.45
N ALA A 314 -19.60 -9.83 -4.79
CA ALA A 314 -19.99 -11.11 -5.39
C ALA A 314 -21.48 -11.10 -5.77
N MET A 315 -22.32 -10.56 -4.91
CA MET A 315 -23.77 -10.53 -5.11
C MET A 315 -24.21 -9.57 -6.20
N ALA A 316 -23.61 -8.39 -6.28
CA ALA A 316 -23.89 -7.42 -7.33
C ALA A 316 -23.58 -7.96 -8.73
N SER A 317 -22.50 -8.73 -8.88
CA SER A 317 -22.18 -9.41 -10.14
C SER A 317 -23.31 -10.37 -10.56
N GLY A 318 -23.89 -11.11 -9.61
CA GLY A 318 -25.07 -11.95 -9.85
C GLY A 318 -26.33 -11.13 -10.17
N MET A 319 -26.56 -10.03 -9.45
CA MET A 319 -27.72 -9.16 -9.69
C MET A 319 -27.68 -8.45 -11.04
N GLU A 320 -26.50 -8.07 -11.53
CA GLU A 320 -26.32 -7.52 -12.88
C GLU A 320 -26.75 -8.51 -13.96
N ALA A 321 -26.46 -9.80 -13.79
CA ALA A 321 -26.98 -10.84 -14.68
C ALA A 321 -28.52 -10.89 -14.63
N GLY A 322 -29.11 -10.71 -13.45
CA GLY A 322 -30.56 -10.58 -13.28
C GLY A 322 -31.17 -9.39 -14.02
N ILE A 323 -30.51 -8.23 -14.00
CA ILE A 323 -30.95 -7.04 -14.75
C ILE A 323 -31.04 -7.37 -16.25
N ILE A 324 -30.02 -8.02 -16.80
CA ILE A 324 -29.94 -8.37 -18.23
C ILE A 324 -31.07 -9.34 -18.61
N VAL A 325 -31.23 -10.41 -17.82
CA VAL A 325 -32.29 -11.40 -18.02
C VAL A 325 -33.67 -10.76 -17.93
N ARG A 326 -33.94 -9.96 -16.89
CA ARG A 326 -35.23 -9.28 -16.70
C ARG A 326 -35.57 -8.40 -17.90
N ARG A 327 -34.62 -7.60 -18.40
CA ARG A 327 -34.84 -6.71 -19.57
C ARG A 327 -35.19 -7.49 -20.83
N SER A 328 -34.61 -8.67 -21.01
CA SER A 328 -34.89 -9.53 -22.15
C SER A 328 -36.24 -10.25 -22.09
N GLY A 329 -36.90 -10.27 -20.93
CA GLY A 329 -38.20 -10.94 -20.74
C GLY A 329 -38.11 -12.47 -20.67
N VAL A 330 -36.93 -13.02 -20.40
CA VAL A 330 -36.73 -14.47 -20.21
C VAL A 330 -37.33 -14.90 -18.87
N SER A 331 -38.26 -15.88 -18.90
CA SER A 331 -38.79 -16.48 -17.68
C SER A 331 -37.74 -17.36 -16.98
N LEU A 332 -37.88 -17.52 -15.65
CA LEU A 332 -36.99 -18.40 -14.89
C LEU A 332 -37.00 -19.84 -15.42
N ASP A 333 -38.13 -20.34 -15.92
CA ASP A 333 -38.24 -21.69 -16.49
C ASP A 333 -37.36 -21.89 -17.74
N LYS A 334 -37.28 -20.89 -18.63
CA LYS A 334 -36.35 -20.93 -19.78
C LYS A 334 -34.90 -20.90 -19.33
N LEU A 335 -34.65 -20.16 -18.26
CA LEU A 335 -33.34 -19.99 -17.65
C LEU A 335 -32.85 -21.31 -17.04
N ILE A 336 -33.73 -21.99 -16.29
CA ILE A 336 -33.53 -23.35 -15.75
C ILE A 336 -33.28 -24.34 -16.89
N THR A 337 -34.08 -24.28 -17.97
CA THR A 337 -33.96 -25.20 -19.11
C THR A 337 -32.64 -25.03 -19.85
N THR A 338 -32.14 -23.80 -19.95
CA THR A 338 -30.87 -23.49 -20.61
C THR A 338 -29.66 -23.90 -19.77
N ILE A 339 -29.77 -23.81 -18.44
CA ILE A 339 -28.69 -24.17 -17.52
C ILE A 339 -28.70 -25.65 -17.11
N GLY A 340 -29.86 -26.32 -17.19
CA GLY A 340 -30.03 -27.73 -16.85
C GLY A 340 -30.21 -27.98 -15.35
N ASN A 341 -29.99 -29.22 -14.91
CA ASN A 341 -30.30 -29.71 -13.55
C ASN A 341 -29.63 -28.93 -12.41
N GLU A 342 -28.51 -28.23 -12.67
CA GLU A 342 -27.83 -27.37 -11.68
C GLU A 342 -28.72 -26.21 -11.21
N ALA A 343 -29.66 -25.75 -12.03
CA ALA A 343 -30.58 -24.68 -11.66
C ALA A 343 -31.60 -25.13 -10.60
N SER A 344 -32.02 -26.40 -10.62
CA SER A 344 -33.00 -26.96 -9.67
C SER A 344 -32.45 -27.02 -8.25
N SER A 345 -31.14 -27.32 -8.09
CA SER A 345 -30.48 -27.30 -6.78
C SER A 345 -30.52 -25.92 -6.12
N ILE A 346 -30.45 -24.85 -6.90
CA ILE A 346 -30.41 -23.48 -6.37
C ILE A 346 -31.78 -22.99 -5.95
N ILE A 347 -32.81 -23.36 -6.69
CA ILE A 347 -34.19 -23.08 -6.28
C ILE A 347 -34.46 -23.69 -4.90
N ASN A 348 -33.97 -24.91 -4.66
CA ASN A 348 -34.09 -25.55 -3.35
C ASN A 348 -33.31 -24.81 -2.27
N ILE A 349 -32.05 -24.42 -2.53
CA ILE A 349 -31.22 -23.65 -1.58
C ILE A 349 -31.88 -22.30 -1.21
N VAL A 350 -32.41 -21.58 -2.20
CA VAL A 350 -33.03 -20.26 -2.00
C VAL A 350 -34.33 -20.35 -1.18
N ARG A 351 -35.08 -21.44 -1.37
CA ARG A 351 -36.36 -21.69 -0.68
C ARG A 351 -36.22 -22.35 0.69
N ASP A 352 -35.05 -22.87 1.04
CA ASP A 352 -34.82 -23.55 2.31
C ASP A 352 -34.56 -22.53 3.43
N ASP A 353 -35.55 -22.26 4.26
CA ASP A 353 -35.46 -21.31 5.38
C ASP A 353 -34.47 -21.71 6.48
N SER A 354 -33.92 -22.93 6.47
CA SER A 354 -32.87 -23.35 7.41
C SER A 354 -31.47 -22.84 7.05
N ILE A 355 -31.26 -22.40 5.81
CA ILE A 355 -29.99 -21.88 5.32
C ILE A 355 -29.88 -20.37 5.62
N ASP A 356 -28.72 -19.93 6.10
CA ASP A 356 -28.47 -18.51 6.37
C ASP A 356 -28.60 -17.65 5.11
N LEU A 357 -29.08 -16.42 5.28
CA LEU A 357 -29.32 -15.49 4.18
C LEU A 357 -28.05 -15.20 3.37
N ASP A 358 -26.90 -15.04 4.04
CA ASP A 358 -25.65 -14.72 3.36
C ASP A 358 -25.16 -15.93 2.54
N GLU A 359 -25.35 -17.16 3.06
CA GLU A 359 -25.04 -18.40 2.34
C GLU A 359 -25.96 -18.59 1.12
N LYS A 360 -27.26 -18.32 1.25
CA LYS A 360 -28.21 -18.33 0.12
C LYS A 360 -27.74 -17.39 -0.98
N MET A 361 -27.39 -16.15 -0.62
CA MET A 361 -26.97 -15.14 -1.57
C MET A 361 -25.64 -15.51 -2.25
N LEU A 362 -24.68 -16.07 -1.52
CA LEU A 362 -23.42 -16.57 -2.11
C LEU A 362 -23.68 -17.67 -3.14
N ALA A 363 -24.50 -18.67 -2.80
CA ALA A 363 -24.79 -19.79 -3.68
C ALA A 363 -25.44 -19.32 -4.99
N VAL A 364 -26.42 -18.42 -4.90
CA VAL A 364 -27.07 -17.85 -6.09
C VAL A 364 -26.09 -17.01 -6.90
N SER A 365 -25.31 -16.16 -6.25
CA SER A 365 -24.40 -15.23 -6.93
C SER A 365 -23.29 -15.96 -7.68
N ALA A 366 -22.72 -17.01 -7.06
CA ALA A 366 -21.74 -17.87 -7.69
C ALA A 366 -22.30 -18.55 -8.94
N PHE A 367 -23.54 -19.04 -8.86
CA PHE A 367 -24.21 -19.65 -10.00
C PHE A 367 -24.53 -18.67 -11.12
N LEU A 368 -25.15 -17.53 -10.81
CA LEU A 368 -25.48 -16.52 -11.82
C LEU A 368 -24.22 -16.02 -12.53
N SER A 369 -23.13 -15.85 -11.77
CA SER A 369 -21.82 -15.46 -12.31
C SER A 369 -21.23 -16.56 -13.21
N LYS A 370 -21.30 -17.84 -12.81
CA LYS A 370 -20.87 -18.99 -13.62
C LYS A 370 -21.61 -19.05 -14.96
N HIS A 371 -22.91 -18.75 -14.97
CA HIS A 371 -23.77 -18.83 -16.16
C HIS A 371 -23.99 -17.49 -16.87
N MET A 372 -23.32 -16.41 -16.44
CA MET A 372 -23.57 -15.05 -16.93
C MET A 372 -23.47 -14.93 -18.46
N ARG A 373 -22.48 -15.58 -19.09
CA ARG A 373 -22.33 -15.55 -20.56
C ARG A 373 -23.49 -16.23 -21.28
N SER A 374 -23.94 -17.37 -20.76
CA SER A 374 -25.10 -18.08 -21.31
C SER A 374 -26.37 -17.23 -21.14
N LEU A 375 -26.53 -16.58 -19.99
CA LEU A 375 -27.65 -15.68 -19.72
C LEU A 375 -27.66 -14.46 -20.63
N ALA A 376 -26.51 -13.81 -20.81
CA ALA A 376 -26.37 -12.68 -21.71
C ALA A 376 -26.68 -13.07 -23.16
N SER A 377 -26.21 -14.24 -23.61
CA SER A 377 -26.50 -14.74 -24.96
C SER A 377 -27.99 -15.02 -25.17
N VAL A 378 -28.67 -15.66 -24.20
CA VAL A 378 -30.13 -15.88 -24.28
C VAL A 378 -30.87 -14.54 -24.28
N ALA A 379 -30.44 -13.59 -23.44
CA ALA A 379 -31.04 -12.26 -23.36
C ALA A 379 -30.93 -11.49 -24.69
N GLU A 380 -29.75 -11.51 -25.32
CA GLU A 380 -29.51 -10.89 -26.63
C GLU A 380 -30.39 -11.52 -27.72
N VAL A 381 -30.47 -12.85 -27.74
CA VAL A 381 -31.34 -13.61 -28.64
C VAL A 381 -32.81 -13.24 -28.46
N MET A 382 -33.27 -13.05 -27.21
CA MET A 382 -34.65 -12.61 -26.94
C MET A 382 -34.90 -11.15 -27.29
N GLU A 383 -33.97 -10.24 -26.99
CA GLU A 383 -34.09 -8.83 -27.38
C GLU A 383 -34.19 -8.69 -28.90
N GLU A 384 -33.35 -9.42 -29.64
CA GLU A 384 -33.38 -9.38 -31.09
C GLU A 384 -34.64 -10.04 -31.66
N ALA A 385 -35.09 -11.16 -31.09
CA ALA A 385 -36.36 -11.77 -31.45
C ALA A 385 -37.53 -10.81 -31.21
N LYS A 386 -37.53 -10.06 -30.10
CA LYS A 386 -38.54 -9.05 -29.76
C LYS A 386 -38.50 -7.87 -30.71
N ARG A 387 -37.32 -7.38 -31.07
CA ARG A 387 -37.14 -6.29 -32.07
C ARG A 387 -37.71 -6.69 -33.43
N MET A 388 -37.46 -7.94 -33.83
CA MET A 388 -37.91 -8.47 -35.12
C MET A 388 -39.33 -9.06 -35.07
N PHE A 389 -39.96 -9.10 -33.89
CA PHE A 389 -41.26 -9.74 -33.68
C PHE A 389 -42.32 -9.27 -34.67
N PRO A 390 -42.50 -7.97 -35.00
CA PRO A 390 -43.53 -7.55 -35.97
C PRO A 390 -43.36 -8.16 -37.36
N ILE A 391 -42.13 -8.51 -37.74
CA ILE A 391 -41.82 -9.16 -39.02
C ILE A 391 -42.17 -10.65 -38.93
N TRP A 392 -41.76 -11.30 -37.83
CA TRP A 392 -42.02 -12.72 -37.61
C TRP A 392 -43.49 -13.02 -37.37
N GLU A 393 -44.19 -12.16 -36.63
CA GLU A 393 -45.63 -12.19 -36.41
C GLU A 393 -46.38 -12.27 -37.74
N ARG A 394 -46.05 -11.40 -38.72
CA ARG A 394 -46.67 -11.43 -40.05
C ARG A 394 -46.39 -12.73 -40.80
N TYR A 395 -45.16 -13.20 -40.74
CA TYR A 395 -44.77 -14.45 -41.40
C TYR A 395 -45.49 -15.66 -40.81
N VAL A 396 -45.47 -15.81 -39.49
CA VAL A 396 -46.13 -16.93 -38.80
C VAL A 396 -47.64 -16.84 -38.97
N SER A 397 -48.24 -15.65 -38.86
CA SER A 397 -49.69 -15.48 -39.07
C SER A 397 -50.10 -15.90 -40.48
N SER A 398 -49.36 -15.49 -41.51
CA SER A 398 -49.60 -15.91 -42.90
C SER A 398 -49.47 -17.44 -43.09
N LEU A 399 -48.51 -18.05 -42.40
CA LEU A 399 -48.36 -19.51 -42.39
C LEU A 399 -49.52 -20.21 -41.69
N LEU A 400 -49.96 -19.71 -40.54
CA LEU A 400 -51.08 -20.26 -39.80
C LEU A 400 -52.41 -20.10 -40.55
N GLU A 401 -52.59 -19.01 -41.30
CA GLU A 401 -53.72 -18.80 -42.20
C GLU A 401 -53.74 -19.80 -43.36
N SER A 402 -52.57 -20.15 -43.90
CA SER A 402 -52.46 -21.06 -45.05
C SER A 402 -52.44 -22.53 -44.68
N ARG A 403 -51.85 -22.92 -43.53
CA ARG A 403 -51.62 -24.32 -43.15
C ARG A 403 -52.45 -24.82 -41.97
N ASN A 404 -53.25 -23.98 -41.30
CA ASN A 404 -54.04 -24.26 -40.09
C ASN A 404 -53.22 -24.75 -38.86
N ILE A 405 -52.21 -25.59 -39.04
CA ILE A 405 -51.30 -26.14 -38.04
C ILE A 405 -49.89 -26.10 -38.61
N VAL A 406 -48.93 -25.64 -37.82
CA VAL A 406 -47.52 -25.56 -38.21
C VAL A 406 -46.65 -26.10 -37.08
N LYS A 407 -45.62 -26.89 -37.40
CA LYS A 407 -44.61 -27.27 -36.42
C LYS A 407 -43.61 -26.13 -36.23
N VAL A 408 -43.10 -25.94 -35.01
CA VAL A 408 -42.10 -24.89 -34.75
C VAL A 408 -40.87 -25.08 -35.65
N GLU A 409 -40.49 -26.31 -35.98
CA GLU A 409 -39.38 -26.63 -36.86
C GLU A 409 -39.58 -26.19 -38.31
N GLU A 410 -40.84 -26.07 -38.77
CA GLU A 410 -41.23 -25.67 -40.14
C GLU A 410 -41.20 -24.14 -40.33
N LEU A 411 -40.88 -23.38 -39.27
CA LEU A 411 -40.69 -21.93 -39.33
C LEU A 411 -39.30 -21.57 -39.88
N ASP A 412 -39.04 -22.02 -41.11
CA ASP A 412 -37.71 -22.06 -41.72
C ASP A 412 -37.05 -20.68 -41.84
N ARG A 413 -37.87 -19.64 -42.05
CA ARG A 413 -37.39 -18.24 -42.17
C ARG A 413 -36.97 -17.62 -40.85
N ILE A 414 -37.40 -18.19 -39.72
CA ILE A 414 -36.99 -17.73 -38.39
C ILE A 414 -35.75 -18.52 -37.98
N PRO A 415 -34.65 -17.84 -37.56
CA PRO A 415 -33.47 -18.52 -37.03
C PRO A 415 -33.86 -19.52 -35.92
N LYS A 416 -33.28 -20.72 -35.94
CA LYS A 416 -33.66 -21.82 -35.03
C LYS A 416 -33.74 -21.39 -33.56
N GLN A 417 -32.79 -20.57 -33.13
CA GLN A 417 -32.68 -20.03 -31.77
C GLN A 417 -33.79 -19.04 -31.37
N TRP A 418 -34.57 -18.50 -32.32
CA TRP A 418 -35.64 -17.52 -32.07
C TRP A 418 -37.05 -18.11 -32.15
N ARG A 419 -37.21 -19.29 -32.76
CA ARG A 419 -38.53 -19.84 -33.12
C ARG A 419 -39.45 -19.98 -31.91
N GLU A 420 -38.95 -20.59 -30.84
CA GLU A 420 -39.72 -20.75 -29.60
C GLU A 420 -40.12 -19.41 -28.98
N ALA A 421 -39.21 -18.43 -28.98
CA ALA A 421 -39.47 -17.11 -28.43
C ALA A 421 -40.56 -16.35 -29.19
N VAL A 422 -40.54 -16.42 -30.52
CA VAL A 422 -41.58 -15.82 -31.37
C VAL A 422 -42.92 -16.48 -31.11
N ILE A 423 -42.97 -17.82 -31.02
CA ILE A 423 -44.22 -18.53 -30.75
C ILE A 423 -44.77 -18.20 -29.37
N ASP A 424 -43.91 -18.15 -28.34
CA ASP A 424 -44.33 -17.80 -26.98
C ASP A 424 -45.00 -16.42 -26.93
N ASP A 425 -44.39 -15.40 -27.54
CA ASP A 425 -44.93 -14.04 -27.58
C ASP A 425 -46.25 -13.97 -28.40
N MET A 426 -46.37 -14.77 -29.47
CA MET A 426 -47.65 -14.91 -30.19
C MET A 426 -48.75 -15.58 -29.34
N VAL A 427 -48.41 -16.58 -28.53
CA VAL A 427 -49.36 -17.25 -27.64
C VAL A 427 -49.78 -16.32 -26.50
N GLU A 428 -48.84 -15.59 -25.89
CA GLU A 428 -49.11 -14.61 -24.84
C GLU A 428 -50.04 -13.49 -25.34
N LYS A 429 -49.82 -13.02 -26.57
CA LYS A 429 -50.69 -12.05 -27.27
C LYS A 429 -52.00 -12.66 -27.79
N LYS A 430 -52.27 -13.94 -27.53
CA LYS A 430 -53.46 -14.68 -27.97
C LYS A 430 -53.66 -14.72 -29.49
N MET A 431 -52.57 -14.59 -30.24
CA MET A 431 -52.54 -14.68 -31.70
C MET A 431 -52.35 -16.11 -32.20
N ALA A 432 -51.77 -16.96 -31.35
CA ALA A 432 -51.56 -18.36 -31.61
C ALA A 432 -51.96 -19.21 -30.40
N ILE A 433 -52.21 -20.49 -30.65
CA ILE A 433 -52.51 -21.50 -29.65
C ILE A 433 -51.46 -22.60 -29.83
N ARG A 434 -50.66 -22.83 -28.79
CA ARG A 434 -49.73 -23.96 -28.76
C ARG A 434 -50.49 -25.21 -28.32
N LEU A 435 -50.45 -26.22 -29.17
CA LEU A 435 -50.99 -27.54 -28.89
C LEU A 435 -50.01 -28.31 -27.99
N PRO A 436 -50.51 -29.22 -27.12
CA PRO A 436 -49.65 -29.99 -26.20
C PRO A 436 -48.61 -30.92 -26.85
N ASP A 437 -48.73 -31.16 -28.17
CA ASP A 437 -47.76 -31.89 -29.00
C ASP A 437 -46.65 -30.98 -29.60
N GLY A 438 -46.64 -29.70 -29.24
CA GLY A 438 -45.65 -28.71 -29.69
C GLY A 438 -46.02 -27.99 -30.99
N LYS A 439 -47.10 -28.40 -31.67
CA LYS A 439 -47.59 -27.71 -32.87
C LYS A 439 -48.28 -26.39 -32.51
N VAL A 440 -48.39 -25.49 -33.48
CA VAL A 440 -48.99 -24.17 -33.32
C VAL A 440 -50.15 -23.99 -34.29
N THR A 441 -51.26 -23.43 -33.83
CA THR A 441 -52.41 -23.07 -34.65
C THR A 441 -52.84 -21.62 -34.41
N GLY A 442 -53.40 -20.94 -35.41
CA GLY A 442 -53.95 -19.59 -35.24
C GLY A 442 -55.36 -19.59 -34.64
N LYS A 443 -56.15 -20.64 -34.87
CA LYS A 443 -57.52 -20.79 -34.35
C LYS A 443 -57.87 -22.26 -34.18
N LEU A 444 -58.60 -22.58 -33.11
CA LEU A 444 -59.22 -23.90 -32.98
C LEU A 444 -60.27 -24.07 -34.08
N ARG A 445 -60.04 -25.05 -34.95
CA ARG A 445 -60.99 -25.50 -35.98
C ARG A 445 -61.16 -27.01 -35.88
N LYS A 446 -62.22 -27.54 -36.46
CA LYS A 446 -62.52 -28.97 -36.45
C LYS A 446 -61.34 -29.81 -36.96
N GLU A 447 -60.68 -29.36 -38.03
CA GLU A 447 -59.52 -30.05 -38.62
C GLU A 447 -58.32 -30.09 -37.67
N VAL A 448 -58.16 -29.08 -36.83
CA VAL A 448 -57.11 -29.02 -35.80
C VAL A 448 -57.38 -30.01 -34.68
N ILE A 449 -58.63 -30.09 -34.22
CA ILE A 449 -59.06 -31.05 -33.20
C ILE A 449 -58.96 -32.48 -33.71
N GLU A 450 -59.35 -32.75 -34.96
CA GLU A 450 -59.22 -34.07 -35.57
C GLU A 450 -57.75 -34.49 -35.70
N SER A 451 -56.87 -33.59 -36.14
CA SER A 451 -55.43 -33.83 -36.19
C SER A 451 -54.84 -34.10 -34.80
N TYR A 452 -55.21 -33.30 -33.79
CA TYR A 452 -54.74 -33.49 -32.41
C TYR A 452 -55.27 -34.78 -31.79
N LYS A 453 -56.54 -35.14 -32.02
CA LYS A 453 -57.14 -36.41 -31.62
C LYS A 453 -56.39 -37.60 -32.21
N LEU A 454 -56.02 -37.55 -33.50
CA LEU A 454 -55.23 -38.59 -34.15
C LEU A 454 -53.83 -38.74 -33.53
N GLU A 455 -53.16 -37.62 -33.22
CA GLU A 455 -51.83 -37.64 -32.60
C GLU A 455 -51.88 -38.24 -31.18
N VAL A 456 -52.81 -37.77 -30.33
CA VAL A 456 -53.02 -38.31 -28.98
C VAL A 456 -53.35 -39.81 -29.05
N GLY A 457 -54.23 -40.23 -29.97
CA GLY A 457 -54.54 -41.64 -30.18
C GLY A 457 -53.33 -42.48 -30.60
N SER A 458 -52.50 -41.95 -31.52
CA SER A 458 -51.23 -42.59 -31.91
C SER A 458 -50.28 -42.75 -30.72
N ARG A 459 -50.21 -41.74 -29.86
CA ARG A 459 -49.36 -41.74 -28.66
C ARG A 459 -49.85 -42.71 -27.59
N ILE A 460 -51.15 -42.73 -27.29
CA ILE A 460 -51.78 -43.74 -26.41
C ILE A 460 -51.44 -45.16 -26.91
N ASN A 461 -51.61 -45.41 -28.22
CA ASN A 461 -51.30 -46.71 -28.83
C ASN A 461 -49.81 -47.10 -28.73
N LYS A 462 -48.89 -46.13 -28.86
CA LYS A 462 -47.46 -46.37 -28.63
C LYS A 462 -47.19 -46.71 -27.18
N THR A 463 -47.79 -45.99 -26.23
CA THR A 463 -47.64 -46.26 -24.80
C THR A 463 -48.22 -47.61 -24.43
N PHE A 464 -49.36 -48.02 -24.99
CA PHE A 464 -49.87 -49.39 -24.89
C PHE A 464 -48.84 -50.44 -25.31
N LYS A 465 -48.20 -50.26 -26.47
CA LYS A 465 -47.16 -51.20 -26.94
C LYS A 465 -45.96 -51.26 -26.00
N ILE A 466 -45.63 -50.16 -25.34
CA ILE A 466 -44.55 -50.11 -24.33
C ILE A 466 -44.98 -50.89 -23.09
N VAL A 467 -46.18 -50.62 -22.57
CA VAL A 467 -46.76 -51.34 -21.41
C VAL A 467 -46.79 -52.84 -21.67
N SER A 468 -47.35 -53.30 -22.80
CA SER A 468 -47.39 -54.73 -23.12
C SER A 468 -46.01 -55.37 -23.22
N LYS A 469 -44.99 -54.64 -23.71
CA LYS A 469 -43.60 -55.14 -23.73
C LYS A 469 -43.02 -55.26 -22.33
N MET A 470 -43.28 -54.28 -21.46
CA MET A 470 -42.82 -54.29 -20.08
C MET A 470 -43.52 -55.37 -19.24
N GLU A 471 -44.79 -55.67 -19.53
CA GLU A 471 -45.51 -56.80 -18.92
C GLU A 471 -44.91 -58.15 -19.32
N ILE A 472 -44.52 -58.33 -20.59
CA ILE A 472 -43.77 -59.52 -21.05
C ILE A 472 -42.43 -59.66 -20.30
N MET A 473 -41.83 -58.54 -19.89
CA MET A 473 -40.61 -58.51 -19.08
C MET A 473 -40.86 -58.77 -17.58
N GLY A 474 -42.10 -59.09 -17.18
CA GLY A 474 -42.46 -59.47 -15.81
C GLY A 474 -42.86 -58.31 -14.90
N MET A 475 -43.06 -57.10 -15.43
CA MET A 475 -43.55 -55.96 -14.66
C MET A 475 -45.07 -56.00 -14.53
N ASN A 476 -45.62 -55.74 -13.33
CA ASN A 476 -47.07 -55.63 -13.15
C ASN A 476 -47.54 -54.22 -13.52
N LEU A 477 -48.22 -54.08 -14.67
CA LEU A 477 -48.69 -52.80 -15.22
C LEU A 477 -50.19 -52.77 -15.52
N ALA A 478 -50.97 -53.67 -14.90
CA ALA A 478 -52.40 -53.81 -15.16
C ALA A 478 -53.19 -52.51 -14.88
N GLU A 479 -52.73 -51.71 -13.92
CA GLU A 479 -53.34 -50.41 -13.59
C GLU A 479 -53.09 -49.38 -14.72
N GLN A 480 -51.85 -49.28 -15.22
CA GLN A 480 -51.50 -48.40 -16.33
C GLN A 480 -52.19 -48.81 -17.62
N GLU A 481 -52.33 -50.12 -17.87
CA GLU A 481 -53.09 -50.63 -19.01
C GLU A 481 -54.56 -50.22 -18.93
N LYS A 482 -55.19 -50.38 -17.76
CA LYS A 482 -56.58 -49.96 -17.53
C LYS A 482 -56.76 -48.46 -17.73
N GLU A 483 -55.88 -47.63 -17.16
CA GLU A 483 -55.93 -46.18 -17.34
C GLU A 483 -55.80 -45.79 -18.83
N LEU A 484 -54.89 -46.42 -19.58
CA LEU A 484 -54.76 -46.18 -21.02
C LEU A 484 -56.02 -46.57 -21.81
N ARG A 485 -56.73 -47.65 -21.43
CA ARG A 485 -58.00 -48.06 -22.05
C ARG A 485 -59.10 -47.04 -21.80
N GLU A 486 -59.18 -46.52 -20.57
CA GLU A 486 -60.11 -45.46 -20.20
C GLU A 486 -59.83 -44.16 -21.00
N LEU A 487 -58.55 -43.79 -21.15
CA LEU A 487 -58.15 -42.64 -21.98
C LEU A 487 -58.51 -42.84 -23.46
N LEU A 488 -58.31 -44.03 -24.02
CA LEU A 488 -58.67 -44.35 -25.40
C LEU A 488 -60.18 -44.26 -25.63
N SER A 489 -60.98 -44.81 -24.71
CA SER A 489 -62.46 -44.73 -24.78
C SER A 489 -62.96 -43.28 -24.69
N LYS A 490 -62.37 -42.49 -23.77
CA LYS A 490 -62.67 -41.06 -23.64
C LYS A 490 -62.27 -40.29 -24.91
N LEU A 491 -61.16 -40.66 -25.54
CA LEU A 491 -60.73 -40.09 -26.82
C LEU A 491 -61.74 -40.39 -27.94
N GLU A 492 -62.17 -41.64 -28.09
CA GLU A 492 -63.10 -42.08 -29.13
C GLU A 492 -64.43 -41.32 -29.07
N THR A 493 -64.98 -41.17 -27.87
CA THR A 493 -66.24 -40.45 -27.59
C THR A 493 -66.16 -38.92 -27.71
N THR A 494 -64.96 -38.35 -27.89
CA THR A 494 -64.79 -36.90 -28.06
C THR A 494 -65.30 -36.45 -29.43
N ASP A 495 -66.38 -35.66 -29.47
CA ASP A 495 -66.96 -35.10 -30.69
C ASP A 495 -66.20 -33.84 -31.14
N PRO A 496 -65.54 -33.84 -32.32
CA PRO A 496 -64.79 -32.69 -32.82
C PRO A 496 -65.67 -31.51 -33.30
N SER A 497 -67.00 -31.65 -33.28
CA SER A 497 -67.94 -30.61 -33.71
C SER A 497 -68.04 -29.45 -32.70
N ASP A 498 -67.93 -29.72 -31.40
CA ASP A 498 -67.74 -28.69 -30.37
C ASP A 498 -66.24 -28.53 -30.09
N VAL A 499 -65.65 -27.60 -30.84
CA VAL A 499 -64.19 -27.42 -30.91
C VAL A 499 -63.57 -27.06 -29.55
N VAL A 500 -64.27 -26.30 -28.69
CA VAL A 500 -63.74 -25.87 -27.38
C VAL A 500 -63.86 -26.99 -26.36
N SER A 501 -65.02 -27.65 -26.30
CA SER A 501 -65.23 -28.79 -25.41
C SER A 501 -64.28 -29.94 -25.75
N ALA A 502 -64.17 -30.28 -27.04
CA ALA A 502 -63.25 -31.30 -27.52
C ALA A 502 -61.79 -30.98 -27.19
N TYR A 503 -61.37 -29.73 -27.35
CA TYR A 503 -60.00 -29.30 -27.00
C TYR A 503 -59.70 -29.51 -25.52
N ASN A 504 -60.61 -29.12 -24.63
CA ASN A 504 -60.43 -29.28 -23.19
C ASN A 504 -60.33 -30.75 -22.78
N VAL A 505 -61.17 -31.62 -23.38
CA VAL A 505 -61.11 -33.07 -23.16
C VAL A 505 -59.77 -33.64 -23.64
N LEU A 506 -59.29 -33.23 -24.81
CA LEU A 506 -58.01 -33.68 -25.36
C LEU A 506 -56.81 -33.24 -24.50
N ILE A 507 -56.84 -32.03 -23.93
CA ILE A 507 -55.82 -31.58 -22.98
C ILE A 507 -55.81 -32.46 -21.72
N GLU A 508 -56.99 -32.76 -21.16
CA GLU A 508 -57.08 -33.61 -19.98
C GLU A 508 -56.54 -35.02 -20.24
N ILE A 509 -56.85 -35.58 -21.42
CA ILE A 509 -56.34 -36.89 -21.85
C ILE A 509 -54.81 -36.86 -21.98
N ASP A 510 -54.24 -35.85 -22.66
CA ASP A 510 -52.79 -35.75 -22.84
C ASP A 510 -52.05 -35.56 -21.50
N LYS A 511 -52.65 -34.82 -20.56
CA LYS A 511 -52.09 -34.64 -19.22
C LYS A 511 -52.00 -35.98 -18.47
N ARG A 512 -53.09 -36.75 -18.43
CA ARG A 512 -53.10 -38.08 -17.80
C ARG A 512 -52.16 -39.06 -18.50
N LEU A 513 -52.08 -39.00 -19.83
CA LEU A 513 -51.14 -39.81 -20.60
C LEU A 513 -49.68 -39.52 -20.19
N LYS A 514 -49.32 -38.24 -20.03
CA LYS A 514 -47.98 -37.85 -19.52
C LYS A 514 -47.70 -38.36 -18.11
N GLU A 515 -48.70 -38.37 -17.22
CA GLU A 515 -48.57 -38.92 -15.86
C GLU A 515 -48.30 -40.44 -15.89
N ILE A 516 -48.95 -41.17 -16.80
CA ILE A 516 -48.66 -42.60 -17.02
C ILE A 516 -47.25 -42.79 -17.57
N GLU A 517 -46.86 -42.04 -18.60
CA GLU A 517 -45.52 -42.12 -19.21
C GLU A 517 -44.40 -41.81 -18.21
N ASN A 518 -44.60 -40.84 -17.31
CA ASN A 518 -43.63 -40.51 -16.26
C ASN A 518 -43.52 -41.63 -15.22
N ARG A 519 -44.64 -42.19 -14.76
CA ARG A 519 -44.63 -43.36 -13.86
C ARG A 519 -43.89 -44.55 -14.49
N LEU A 520 -44.10 -44.80 -15.79
CA LEU A 520 -43.37 -45.85 -16.52
C LEU A 520 -41.85 -45.58 -16.57
N LYS A 521 -41.43 -44.33 -16.82
CA LYS A 521 -40.01 -43.96 -16.81
C LYS A 521 -39.35 -44.13 -15.44
N GLU A 522 -40.05 -43.78 -14.37
CA GLU A 522 -39.58 -43.98 -12.99
C GLU A 522 -39.42 -45.46 -12.65
N MET A 523 -40.35 -46.31 -13.12
CA MET A 523 -40.26 -47.77 -12.95
C MET A 523 -39.10 -48.42 -13.70
N VAL A 524 -38.71 -47.87 -14.86
CA VAL A 524 -37.53 -48.35 -15.63
C VAL A 524 -36.21 -47.87 -15.03
N SER A 525 -36.22 -46.74 -14.33
CA SER A 525 -35.02 -46.15 -13.73
C SER A 525 -34.67 -46.71 -12.35
N ARG A 526 -35.58 -47.49 -11.76
CA ARG A 526 -35.39 -48.30 -10.55
C ARG A 526 -35.05 -49.73 -10.94
#